data_AF-A0A7S1HXW2-F1
#
_entry.id   AF-A0A7S1HXW2-F1
#
_cell.length_a   1.000
_cell.length_b   1.000
_cell.length_c   1.000
_cell.angle_alpha   90.00
_cell.angle_beta   90.00
_cell.angle_gamma   90.00
#
_symmetry.space_group_name_H-M   'P 1'
#
loop_
_entity.id
_entity.type
_entity.pdbx_description
1 polymer ?
#
loop_
_entity_poly.entity_id
_entity_poly.type
_entity_poly.pdbx_seq_one_letter_code
_entity_poly.pdbx_strand_id
1 'polypeptide(L)'
;PSADQDQAALAQIRASQAVGQLIVFCTQSSDPNPATRQGKPIGDCQQALLDQNLHHLVITLLRTQLRHPAKGLVDNNRREHLALLSYRLLRFMVEGNISHALHLSRYVPFLTSCLDRQPEVIETLSAVFKDNLQILKDTKSFNVSCHLSQCPAPQFLQRLLQKTNQCELRYVEFLGELCVCKGMGVPTNQDFIWRHLSVRPDILLASRMVDGELQLFISETQLQSIL
;
A
#
# COMPACT_ATOMS: atom_id res chain seq x y z
N PRO A 1 8.29 34.81 6.76
CA PRO A 1 8.44 33.80 5.68
C PRO A 1 9.52 34.25 4.71
N SER A 2 10.55 33.42 4.46
CA SER A 2 11.57 33.74 3.45
C SER A 2 11.03 33.44 2.04
N ALA A 3 11.48 34.17 1.01
CA ALA A 3 11.04 33.96 -0.37
C ALA A 3 11.16 32.49 -0.84
N ASP A 4 12.18 31.77 -0.36
CA ASP A 4 12.40 30.35 -0.64
C ASP A 4 11.30 29.43 -0.04
N GLN A 5 10.73 29.79 1.12
CA GLN A 5 9.65 29.03 1.75
C GLN A 5 8.35 29.15 0.94
N ASP A 6 8.08 30.34 0.41
CA ASP A 6 6.89 30.60 -0.40
C ASP A 6 6.98 29.88 -1.76
N GLN A 7 8.18 29.81 -2.35
CA GLN A 7 8.42 29.06 -3.59
C GLN A 7 8.29 27.54 -3.40
N ALA A 8 8.80 26.99 -2.29
CA ALA A 8 8.67 25.57 -1.98
C ALA A 8 7.20 25.18 -1.72
N ALA A 9 6.46 26.02 -1.01
CA ALA A 9 5.02 25.83 -0.78
C ALA A 9 4.24 25.81 -2.10
N LEU A 10 4.53 26.76 -3.00
CA LEU A 10 3.88 26.83 -4.31
C LEU A 10 4.19 25.61 -5.18
N ALA A 11 5.42 25.08 -5.11
CA ALA A 11 5.81 23.87 -5.82
C ALA A 11 5.02 22.64 -5.35
N GLN A 12 4.81 22.47 -4.04
CA GLN A 12 4.00 21.36 -3.49
C GLN A 12 2.54 21.44 -3.94
N ILE A 13 1.96 22.65 -3.98
CA ILE A 13 0.58 22.86 -4.46
C ILE A 13 0.46 22.46 -5.92
N ARG A 14 1.39 22.92 -6.77
CA ARG A 14 1.41 22.58 -8.20
C ARG A 14 1.60 21.08 -8.43
N ALA A 15 2.49 20.44 -7.66
CA ALA A 15 2.69 18.99 -7.73
C ALA A 15 1.40 18.24 -7.36
N SER A 16 0.72 18.65 -6.29
CA SER A 16 -0.54 18.02 -5.85
C SER A 16 -1.63 18.16 -6.92
N GLN A 17 -1.75 19.34 -7.54
CA GLN A 17 -2.68 19.58 -8.64
C GLN A 17 -2.37 18.70 -9.86
N ALA A 18 -1.10 18.63 -10.26
CA ALA A 18 -0.67 17.80 -11.39
C ALA A 18 -0.94 16.31 -11.15
N VAL A 19 -0.58 15.80 -9.97
CA VAL A 19 -0.86 14.40 -9.59
C VAL A 19 -2.37 14.15 -9.54
N GLY A 20 -3.16 15.08 -9.00
CA GLY A 20 -4.62 15.00 -8.98
C GLY A 20 -5.23 14.93 -10.38
N GLN A 21 -4.74 15.75 -11.32
CA GLN A 21 -5.17 15.71 -12.73
C GLN A 21 -4.80 14.38 -13.40
N LEU A 22 -3.63 13.83 -13.09
CA LEU A 22 -3.21 12.52 -13.61
C LEU A 22 -4.11 11.38 -13.10
N ILE A 23 -4.56 11.43 -11.84
CA ILE A 23 -5.54 10.49 -11.29
C ILE A 23 -6.85 10.57 -12.07
N VAL A 24 -7.36 11.79 -12.30
CA VAL A 24 -8.59 12.00 -13.07
C VAL A 24 -8.43 11.51 -14.50
N PHE A 25 -7.28 11.78 -15.12
CA PHE A 25 -6.96 11.35 -16.47
C PHE A 25 -6.93 9.82 -16.61
N CYS A 26 -6.36 9.10 -15.64
CA CYS A 26 -6.17 7.65 -15.75
C CYS A 26 -7.33 6.80 -15.21
N THR A 27 -8.42 7.42 -14.76
CA THR A 27 -9.56 6.70 -14.18
C THR A 27 -10.90 7.17 -14.72
N GLN A 28 -11.82 6.23 -14.90
CA GLN A 28 -13.23 6.48 -15.19
C GLN A 28 -14.03 6.48 -13.89
N SER A 29 -14.51 7.65 -13.47
CA SER A 29 -15.38 7.85 -12.30
C SER A 29 -16.15 9.17 -12.39
N SER A 30 -17.30 9.22 -11.73
CA SER A 30 -18.10 10.43 -11.56
C SER A 30 -17.60 11.34 -10.43
N ASP A 31 -16.76 10.84 -9.51
CA ASP A 31 -16.23 11.64 -8.39
C ASP A 31 -15.10 12.59 -8.88
N PRO A 32 -15.32 13.91 -8.91
CA PRO A 32 -14.30 14.85 -9.39
C PRO A 32 -13.10 14.98 -8.45
N ASN A 33 -13.21 14.56 -7.19
CA ASN A 33 -12.16 14.76 -6.19
C ASN A 33 -11.11 13.63 -6.26
N PRO A 34 -9.86 13.92 -6.68
CA PRO A 34 -8.84 12.88 -6.85
C PRO A 34 -8.48 12.14 -5.54
N ALA A 35 -8.67 12.78 -4.37
CA ALA A 35 -8.36 12.17 -3.08
C ALA A 35 -9.37 11.10 -2.66
N THR A 36 -10.62 11.19 -3.09
CA THR A 36 -11.70 10.25 -2.75
C THR A 36 -12.13 9.37 -3.93
N ARG A 37 -11.73 9.74 -5.15
CA ARG A 37 -12.15 9.12 -6.41
C ARG A 37 -11.86 7.62 -6.45
N GLN A 38 -12.90 6.81 -6.33
CA GLN A 38 -12.87 5.39 -6.64
C GLN A 38 -13.32 5.23 -8.10
N GLY A 39 -12.40 4.88 -9.00
CA GLY A 39 -12.65 4.80 -10.42
C GLY A 39 -12.01 3.58 -11.05
N LYS A 40 -12.56 3.14 -12.19
CA LYS A 40 -11.94 2.05 -12.96
C LYS A 40 -10.74 2.61 -13.74
N PRO A 41 -9.56 2.00 -13.66
CA PRO A 41 -8.43 2.43 -14.47
C PRO A 41 -8.72 2.36 -15.97
N ILE A 42 -8.17 3.30 -16.74
CA ILE A 42 -8.27 3.34 -18.20
C ILE A 42 -6.96 2.78 -18.78
N GLY A 43 -7.04 1.63 -19.46
CA GLY A 43 -5.86 0.88 -19.91
C GLY A 43 -4.89 1.67 -20.81
N ASP A 44 -5.42 2.39 -21.80
CA ASP A 44 -4.61 3.21 -22.71
C ASP A 44 -3.87 4.33 -21.97
N CYS A 45 -4.53 4.95 -20.98
CA CYS A 45 -3.90 5.94 -20.12
C CYS A 45 -2.81 5.30 -19.26
N GLN A 46 -3.08 4.14 -18.63
CA GLN A 46 -2.06 3.43 -17.83
C GLN A 46 -0.81 3.11 -18.66
N GLN A 47 -0.99 2.69 -19.91
CA GLN A 47 0.12 2.41 -20.82
C GLN A 47 0.90 3.67 -21.18
N ALA A 48 0.22 4.77 -21.51
CA ALA A 48 0.89 6.05 -21.77
C ALA A 48 1.72 6.53 -20.57
N LEU A 49 1.22 6.37 -19.34
CA LEU A 49 1.97 6.73 -18.13
C LEU A 49 3.17 5.79 -17.90
N LEU A 50 3.06 4.51 -18.27
CA LEU A 50 4.17 3.56 -18.21
C LEU A 50 5.26 3.93 -19.23
N ASP A 51 4.89 4.24 -20.47
CA ASP A 51 5.82 4.60 -21.55
C ASP A 51 6.64 5.86 -21.20
N GLN A 52 6.03 6.79 -20.45
CA GLN A 52 6.71 7.99 -19.94
C GLN A 52 7.50 7.76 -18.64
N ASN A 53 7.60 6.50 -18.17
CA ASN A 53 8.23 6.13 -16.90
C ASN A 53 7.71 6.93 -15.70
N LEU A 54 6.44 7.31 -15.71
CA LEU A 54 5.90 8.23 -14.71
C LEU A 54 5.92 7.63 -13.29
N HIS A 55 5.84 6.30 -13.16
CA HIS A 55 5.94 5.63 -11.86
C HIS A 55 7.28 5.92 -11.18
N HIS A 56 8.38 6.00 -11.95
CA HIS A 56 9.70 6.33 -11.40
C HIS A 56 9.75 7.77 -10.89
N LEU A 57 9.14 8.72 -11.62
CA LEU A 57 9.05 10.12 -11.22
C LEU A 57 8.22 10.26 -9.94
N VAL A 58 7.08 9.58 -9.84
CA VAL A 58 6.21 9.59 -8.65
C VAL A 58 6.93 8.97 -7.44
N ILE A 59 7.65 7.87 -7.61
CA ILE A 59 8.47 7.29 -6.54
C ILE A 59 9.59 8.25 -6.11
N THR A 60 10.24 8.94 -7.05
CA THR A 60 11.27 9.93 -6.74
C THR A 60 10.70 11.12 -5.97
N LEU A 61 9.50 11.56 -6.35
CA LEU A 61 8.75 12.56 -5.60
C LEU A 61 8.48 12.09 -4.17
N LEU A 62 7.95 10.89 -3.98
CA LEU A 62 7.71 10.32 -2.65
C LEU A 62 9.00 10.24 -1.80
N ARG A 63 10.11 9.80 -2.38
CA ARG A 63 11.41 9.73 -1.69
C ARG A 63 11.90 11.10 -1.23
N THR A 64 11.79 12.11 -2.08
CA THR A 64 12.18 13.48 -1.72
C THR A 64 11.26 14.03 -0.63
N GLN A 65 9.94 13.78 -0.75
CA GLN A 65 8.94 14.16 0.23
C GLN A 65 9.03 13.41 1.56
N LEU A 66 9.73 12.29 1.68
CA LEU A 66 9.86 11.57 2.96
C LEU A 66 11.23 11.76 3.63
N ARG A 67 12.22 12.30 2.89
CA ARG A 67 13.59 12.50 3.38
C ARG A 67 13.74 13.70 4.33
N HIS A 68 12.96 14.76 4.12
CA HIS A 68 13.11 16.00 4.90
C HIS A 68 12.09 16.07 6.06
N PRO A 69 12.44 16.57 7.26
CA PRO A 69 11.43 16.84 8.28
C PRO A 69 10.50 17.97 7.84
N ALA A 70 9.24 17.95 8.28
CA ALA A 70 8.29 19.01 7.96
C ALA A 70 8.61 20.29 8.73
N LYS A 71 8.47 21.44 8.07
CA LYS A 71 8.67 22.77 8.67
C LYS A 71 7.36 23.31 9.27
N GLY A 72 6.78 22.54 10.19
CA GLY A 72 5.51 22.86 10.86
C GLY A 72 4.29 22.16 10.25
N LEU A 73 3.13 22.40 10.87
CA LEU A 73 1.90 21.65 10.60
C LEU A 73 1.38 21.82 9.16
N VAL A 74 1.43 23.04 8.62
CA VAL A 74 0.92 23.33 7.27
C VAL A 74 1.75 22.64 6.19
N ASP A 75 3.09 22.64 6.34
CA ASP A 75 3.98 21.89 5.45
C ASP A 75 3.72 20.38 5.58
N ASN A 76 3.53 19.88 6.81
CA ASN A 76 3.22 18.47 7.03
C ASN A 76 1.94 18.04 6.30
N ASN A 77 0.84 18.79 6.48
CA ASN A 77 -0.45 18.47 5.85
C ASN A 77 -0.37 18.47 4.31
N ARG A 78 0.38 19.40 3.71
CA ARG A 78 0.58 19.44 2.25
C ARG A 78 1.37 18.25 1.74
N ARG A 79 2.38 17.83 2.50
CA ARG A 79 3.23 16.69 2.14
C ARG A 79 2.50 15.37 2.28
N GLU A 80 1.71 15.21 3.34
CA GLU A 80 0.81 14.07 3.52
C GLU A 80 -0.23 14.01 2.40
N HIS A 81 -0.84 15.15 2.04
CA HIS A 81 -1.79 15.19 0.92
C HIS A 81 -1.15 14.80 -0.42
N LEU A 82 0.05 15.31 -0.72
CA LEU A 82 0.77 14.94 -1.93
C LEU A 82 1.17 13.46 -1.93
N ALA A 83 1.59 12.92 -0.78
CA ALA A 83 1.93 11.51 -0.63
C ALA A 83 0.70 10.61 -0.87
N LEU A 84 -0.43 10.95 -0.25
CA LEU A 84 -1.71 10.28 -0.48
C LEU A 84 -2.06 10.22 -1.97
N LEU A 85 -2.05 11.36 -2.66
CA LEU A 85 -2.34 11.41 -4.10
C LEU A 85 -1.33 10.60 -4.92
N SER A 86 -0.05 10.62 -4.53
CA SER A 86 1.00 9.86 -5.22
C SER A 86 0.78 8.36 -5.11
N TYR A 87 0.43 7.84 -3.92
CA TYR A 87 0.11 6.42 -3.74
C TYR A 87 -1.16 6.04 -4.52
N ARG A 88 -2.21 6.87 -4.48
CA ARG A 88 -3.42 6.64 -5.27
C ARG A 88 -3.12 6.58 -6.77
N LEU A 89 -2.30 7.50 -7.29
CA LEU A 89 -1.88 7.47 -8.69
C LEU A 89 -1.13 6.18 -9.01
N LEU A 90 -0.17 5.78 -8.18
CA LEU A 90 0.58 4.53 -8.38
C LEU A 90 -0.34 3.31 -8.39
N ARG A 91 -1.31 3.23 -7.47
CA ARG A 91 -2.35 2.20 -7.47
C ARG A 91 -3.08 2.15 -8.81
N PHE A 92 -3.64 3.28 -9.26
CA PHE A 92 -4.40 3.31 -10.52
C PHE A 92 -3.54 3.05 -11.75
N MET A 93 -2.24 3.32 -11.70
CA MET A 93 -1.31 2.99 -12.79
C MET A 93 -1.12 1.48 -12.96
N VAL A 94 -1.19 0.71 -11.88
CA VAL A 94 -0.89 -0.73 -11.88
C VAL A 94 -2.10 -1.64 -11.74
N GLU A 95 -3.22 -1.15 -11.22
CA GLU A 95 -4.42 -1.94 -11.00
C GLU A 95 -4.91 -2.59 -12.31
N GLY A 96 -4.87 -3.93 -12.36
CA GLY A 96 -5.20 -4.72 -13.56
C GLY A 96 -4.14 -4.74 -14.66
N ASN A 97 -3.03 -3.98 -14.53
CA ASN A 97 -1.95 -3.91 -15.52
C ASN A 97 -0.69 -4.65 -15.03
N ILE A 98 -0.56 -5.91 -15.42
CA ILE A 98 0.53 -6.82 -14.99
C ILE A 98 1.90 -6.26 -15.37
N SER A 99 2.03 -5.67 -16.56
CA SER A 99 3.30 -5.09 -17.03
C SER A 99 3.73 -3.95 -16.11
N HIS A 100 2.84 -3.01 -15.84
CA HIS A 100 3.14 -1.89 -14.95
C HIS A 100 3.42 -2.37 -13.52
N ALA A 101 2.66 -3.34 -13.02
CA ALA A 101 2.90 -3.95 -11.71
C ALA A 101 4.31 -4.54 -11.61
N LEU A 102 4.82 -5.21 -12.66
CA LEU A 102 6.20 -5.72 -12.71
C LEU A 102 7.26 -4.63 -12.69
N HIS A 103 6.98 -3.46 -13.28
CA HIS A 103 7.87 -2.30 -13.18
C HIS A 103 7.85 -1.70 -11.78
N LEU A 104 6.66 -1.58 -11.18
CA LEU A 104 6.48 -1.01 -9.85
C LEU A 104 6.98 -1.94 -8.73
N SER A 105 7.01 -3.26 -8.95
CA SER A 105 7.44 -4.26 -7.96
C SER A 105 8.88 -4.01 -7.45
N ARG A 106 9.74 -3.43 -8.30
CA ARG A 106 11.12 -3.01 -7.94
C ARG A 106 11.18 -2.00 -6.79
N TYR A 107 10.07 -1.31 -6.53
CA TYR A 107 9.96 -0.31 -5.47
C TYR A 107 9.22 -0.81 -4.22
N VAL A 108 8.77 -2.07 -4.19
CA VAL A 108 8.11 -2.68 -3.02
C VAL A 108 8.90 -2.50 -1.73
N PRO A 109 10.24 -2.64 -1.68
CA PRO A 109 10.99 -2.40 -0.44
C PRO A 109 10.82 -0.96 0.09
N PHE A 110 10.83 0.01 -0.82
CA PHE A 110 10.61 1.41 -0.46
C PHE A 110 9.16 1.65 -0.01
N LEU A 111 8.18 1.17 -0.77
CA LEU A 111 6.75 1.29 -0.42
C LEU A 111 6.48 0.68 0.96
N THR A 112 6.97 -0.53 1.20
CA THR A 112 6.88 -1.22 2.50
C THR A 112 7.43 -0.38 3.64
N SER A 113 8.57 0.30 3.44
CA SER A 113 9.17 1.17 4.47
C SER A 113 8.30 2.39 4.83
N CYS A 114 7.30 2.71 4.01
CA CYS A 114 6.39 3.84 4.19
C CYS A 114 5.10 3.47 4.93
N LEU A 115 4.80 2.18 5.15
CA LEU A 115 3.57 1.71 5.79
C LEU A 115 3.34 2.30 7.18
N ASP A 116 4.41 2.60 7.92
CA ASP A 116 4.30 3.17 9.27
C ASP A 116 3.78 4.62 9.27
N ARG A 117 3.96 5.33 8.15
CA ARG A 117 3.63 6.76 8.01
C ARG A 117 2.41 7.02 7.14
N GLN A 118 2.09 6.12 6.23
CA GLN A 118 1.08 6.30 5.18
C GLN A 118 0.38 4.95 4.93
N PRO A 119 -0.72 4.65 5.64
CA PRO A 119 -1.48 3.41 5.49
C PRO A 119 -1.98 3.15 4.06
N GLU A 120 -2.23 4.20 3.28
CA GLU A 120 -2.74 4.13 1.90
C GLU A 120 -1.77 3.47 0.92
N VAL A 121 -0.50 3.33 1.31
CA VAL A 121 0.48 2.52 0.59
C VAL A 121 -0.03 1.09 0.39
N ILE A 122 -0.80 0.55 1.34
CA ILE A 122 -1.28 -0.83 1.28
C ILE A 122 -2.13 -1.08 0.05
N GLU A 123 -2.96 -0.11 -0.37
CA GLU A 123 -3.79 -0.26 -1.57
C GLU A 123 -2.95 -0.29 -2.85
N THR A 124 -1.81 0.43 -2.84
CA THR A 124 -0.84 0.38 -3.94
C THR A 124 -0.16 -0.99 -3.99
N LEU A 125 0.27 -1.51 -2.84
CA LEU A 125 0.85 -2.85 -2.75
C LEU A 125 -0.15 -3.91 -3.19
N SER A 126 -1.40 -3.85 -2.70
CA SER A 126 -2.51 -4.68 -3.15
C SER A 126 -2.61 -4.71 -4.67
N ALA A 127 -2.68 -3.55 -5.31
CA ALA A 127 -2.77 -3.47 -6.77
C ALA A 127 -1.56 -4.05 -7.51
N VAL A 128 -0.35 -4.01 -6.91
CA VAL A 128 0.87 -4.63 -7.48
C VAL A 128 0.79 -6.16 -7.42
N PHE A 129 0.33 -6.72 -6.30
CA PHE A 129 0.36 -8.17 -6.06
C PHE A 129 -0.86 -8.91 -6.59
N LYS A 130 -2.02 -8.24 -6.61
CA LYS A 130 -3.30 -8.83 -6.98
C LYS A 130 -3.23 -9.51 -8.35
N ASP A 131 -3.54 -10.80 -8.34
CA ASP A 131 -3.59 -11.66 -9.53
C ASP A 131 -2.29 -11.70 -10.36
N ASN A 132 -1.15 -11.32 -9.77
CA ASN A 132 0.16 -11.30 -10.42
C ASN A 132 1.03 -12.47 -9.96
N LEU A 133 0.77 -13.64 -10.52
CA LEU A 133 1.50 -14.87 -10.18
C LEU A 133 3.01 -14.77 -10.43
N GLN A 134 3.43 -13.98 -11.43
CA GLN A 134 4.84 -13.78 -11.73
C GLN A 134 5.53 -13.10 -10.56
N ILE A 135 4.95 -12.03 -10.03
CA ILE A 135 5.49 -11.40 -8.82
C ILE A 135 5.38 -12.39 -7.65
N LEU A 136 4.20 -12.98 -7.39
CA LEU A 136 3.98 -13.85 -6.23
C LEU A 136 4.90 -15.09 -6.19
N LYS A 137 5.34 -15.61 -7.35
CA LYS A 137 6.25 -16.75 -7.47
C LYS A 137 7.72 -16.36 -7.63
N ASP A 138 8.02 -15.11 -7.96
CA ASP A 138 9.40 -14.72 -8.21
C ASP A 138 10.17 -14.73 -6.89
N THR A 139 10.85 -15.85 -6.65
CA THR A 139 11.70 -16.09 -5.48
C THR A 139 12.92 -15.17 -5.44
N LYS A 140 13.17 -14.38 -6.50
CA LYS A 140 14.21 -13.36 -6.52
C LYS A 140 13.68 -11.96 -6.37
N SER A 141 12.41 -11.66 -6.73
CA SER A 141 11.81 -10.31 -6.61
C SER A 141 10.68 -10.15 -5.58
N PHE A 142 10.18 -11.25 -5.06
CA PHE A 142 9.12 -11.29 -4.06
C PHE A 142 9.09 -12.66 -3.37
N ASN A 143 10.25 -13.21 -3.06
CA ASN A 143 10.21 -14.22 -2.03
C ASN A 143 10.00 -13.46 -0.74
N VAL A 144 8.89 -13.76 -0.07
CA VAL A 144 8.74 -13.54 1.36
C VAL A 144 9.87 -14.25 2.16
N SER A 145 10.82 -14.93 1.49
CA SER A 145 12.08 -15.45 2.05
C SER A 145 13.42 -14.92 1.47
N CYS A 146 13.48 -14.07 0.43
CA CYS A 146 14.72 -13.73 -0.32
C CYS A 146 14.85 -12.27 -0.73
N HIS A 147 13.76 -11.50 -0.85
CA HIS A 147 13.86 -10.04 -1.02
C HIS A 147 14.11 -9.27 0.28
N LEU A 148 14.68 -10.05 1.18
CA LEU A 148 14.67 -9.91 2.59
C LEU A 148 16.05 -10.20 3.18
N SER A 149 17.02 -10.38 2.29
CA SER A 149 18.45 -10.40 2.57
C SER A 149 19.02 -8.98 2.78
N GLN A 150 18.26 -7.93 2.43
CA GLN A 150 18.63 -6.52 2.73
C GLN A 150 17.58 -5.76 3.55
N CYS A 151 16.44 -6.39 3.87
CA CYS A 151 15.48 -5.96 4.88
C CYS A 151 14.81 -7.23 5.44
N PRO A 152 15.07 -7.69 6.67
CA PRO A 152 14.76 -9.06 7.08
C PRO A 152 13.27 -9.42 6.91
N ALA A 153 12.99 -10.57 6.31
CA ALA A 153 11.66 -11.15 6.02
C ALA A 153 10.68 -11.07 7.17
N PRO A 154 11.15 -11.33 8.40
CA PRO A 154 10.35 -11.12 9.58
C PRO A 154 9.79 -9.71 9.69
N GLN A 155 10.53 -8.64 9.33
CA GLN A 155 10.13 -7.26 9.60
C GLN A 155 8.96 -6.75 8.74
N PHE A 156 8.82 -7.19 7.48
CA PHE A 156 7.69 -6.76 6.65
C PHE A 156 6.38 -7.32 7.21
N LEU A 157 6.34 -8.64 7.36
CA LEU A 157 5.16 -9.30 7.92
C LEU A 157 4.99 -8.89 9.38
N GLN A 158 6.05 -8.77 10.19
CA GLN A 158 5.95 -8.27 11.57
C GLN A 158 5.38 -6.85 11.63
N ARG A 159 5.77 -5.93 10.74
CA ARG A 159 5.17 -4.59 10.69
C ARG A 159 3.71 -4.67 10.26
N LEU A 160 3.41 -5.48 9.24
CA LEU A 160 2.05 -5.67 8.78
C LEU A 160 1.16 -6.30 9.85
N LEU A 161 1.68 -7.25 10.62
CA LEU A 161 1.03 -7.88 11.77
C LEU A 161 0.95 -6.94 12.97
N GLN A 162 1.95 -6.07 13.20
CA GLN A 162 1.87 -4.98 14.18
C GLN A 162 0.79 -3.96 13.82
N LYS A 163 0.56 -3.71 12.54
CA LYS A 163 -0.57 -2.90 12.05
C LYS A 163 -1.89 -3.67 12.07
N THR A 164 -1.84 -4.99 11.86
CA THR A 164 -3.02 -5.88 12.00
C THR A 164 -3.49 -5.97 13.46
N ASN A 165 -2.59 -5.76 14.44
CA ASN A 165 -2.98 -5.54 15.84
C ASN A 165 -3.86 -4.30 16.04
N GLN A 166 -3.88 -3.36 15.09
CA GLN A 166 -4.83 -2.24 15.06
C GLN A 166 -6.16 -2.64 14.39
N CYS A 167 -6.35 -3.94 14.09
CA CYS A 167 -7.52 -4.53 13.44
C CYS A 167 -7.97 -3.84 12.14
N GLU A 168 -7.05 -3.17 11.44
CA GLU A 168 -7.37 -2.53 10.18
C GLU A 168 -7.54 -3.59 9.08
N LEU A 169 -8.80 -3.80 8.68
CA LEU A 169 -9.24 -4.79 7.68
C LEU A 169 -8.38 -4.82 6.42
N ARG A 170 -7.93 -3.66 5.94
CA ARG A 170 -7.11 -3.51 4.73
C ARG A 170 -5.81 -4.32 4.75
N TYR A 171 -5.18 -4.51 5.92
CA TYR A 171 -3.94 -5.29 6.02
C TYR A 171 -4.23 -6.79 5.97
N VAL A 172 -5.35 -7.21 6.55
CA VAL A 172 -5.82 -8.61 6.48
C VAL A 172 -6.22 -8.98 5.06
N GLU A 173 -6.95 -8.08 4.38
CA GLU A 173 -7.30 -8.24 2.96
C GLU A 173 -6.05 -8.39 2.10
N PHE A 174 -5.05 -7.54 2.32
CA PHE A 174 -3.78 -7.65 1.61
C PHE A 174 -3.06 -8.98 1.86
N LEU A 175 -3.04 -9.50 3.11
CA LEU A 175 -2.52 -10.84 3.38
C LEU A 175 -3.29 -11.93 2.61
N GLY A 176 -4.60 -11.78 2.47
CA GLY A 176 -5.43 -12.64 1.63
C GLY A 176 -5.01 -12.61 0.16
N GLU A 177 -4.75 -11.42 -0.38
CA GLU A 177 -4.27 -11.24 -1.76
C GLU A 177 -2.91 -11.88 -2.02
N LEU A 178 -2.05 -11.97 -1.00
CA LEU A 178 -0.77 -12.70 -1.11
C LEU A 178 -0.96 -14.23 -1.13
N CYS A 179 -2.04 -14.73 -0.53
CA CYS A 179 -2.33 -16.15 -0.40
C CYS A 179 -3.07 -16.75 -1.62
N VAL A 180 -3.73 -15.91 -2.42
CA VAL A 180 -4.58 -16.34 -3.54
C VAL A 180 -4.30 -15.51 -4.78
N CYS A 181 -4.08 -16.18 -5.91
CA CYS A 181 -3.91 -15.55 -7.21
C CYS A 181 -4.89 -16.17 -8.20
N LYS A 182 -5.80 -15.36 -8.76
CA LYS A 182 -6.83 -15.81 -9.73
C LYS A 182 -7.65 -17.00 -9.21
N GLY A 183 -8.01 -16.96 -7.93
CA GLY A 183 -8.74 -18.03 -7.25
C GLY A 183 -7.90 -19.27 -6.88
N MET A 184 -6.62 -19.31 -7.26
CA MET A 184 -5.72 -20.41 -6.94
C MET A 184 -4.86 -20.06 -5.73
N GLY A 185 -4.73 -20.99 -4.79
CA GLY A 185 -3.83 -20.83 -3.65
C GLY A 185 -2.37 -20.68 -4.08
N VAL A 186 -1.61 -19.89 -3.32
CA VAL A 186 -0.15 -19.76 -3.44
C VAL A 186 0.48 -20.43 -2.21
N PRO A 187 0.77 -21.74 -2.23
CA PRO A 187 1.09 -22.51 -1.03
C PRO A 187 2.30 -21.98 -0.26
N THR A 188 3.32 -21.50 -0.96
CA THR A 188 4.52 -20.91 -0.34
C THR A 188 4.20 -19.69 0.51
N ASN A 189 3.26 -18.86 0.07
CA ASN A 189 2.85 -17.66 0.80
C ASN A 189 1.90 -18.02 1.94
N GLN A 190 0.98 -18.95 1.70
CA GLN A 190 0.06 -19.48 2.72
C GLN A 190 0.83 -20.07 3.90
N ASP A 191 1.80 -20.95 3.63
CA ASP A 191 2.65 -21.56 4.65
C ASP A 191 3.47 -20.50 5.42
N PHE A 192 4.02 -19.52 4.69
CA PHE A 192 4.81 -18.45 5.29
C PHE A 192 3.97 -17.58 6.23
N ILE A 193 2.82 -17.11 5.75
CA ILE A 193 1.91 -16.25 6.52
C ILE A 193 1.38 -17.02 7.73
N TRP A 194 0.94 -18.27 7.54
CA TRP A 194 0.46 -19.13 8.63
C TRP A 194 1.48 -19.28 9.75
N ARG A 195 2.76 -19.58 9.43
CA ARG A 195 3.82 -19.74 10.45
C ARG A 195 4.04 -18.50 11.31
N HIS A 196 3.78 -17.30 10.78
CA HIS A 196 3.93 -16.05 11.51
C HIS A 196 2.65 -15.68 12.27
N LEU A 197 1.48 -15.98 11.72
CA LEU A 197 0.19 -15.77 12.40
C LEU A 197 0.02 -16.73 13.59
N SER A 198 0.43 -17.99 13.44
CA SER A 198 0.21 -19.03 14.46
C SER A 198 0.95 -18.77 15.78
N VAL A 199 2.06 -18.01 15.74
CA VAL A 199 2.83 -17.62 16.92
C VAL A 199 2.38 -16.26 17.51
N ARG A 200 1.35 -15.66 16.93
CA ARG A 200 0.76 -14.38 17.33
C ARG A 200 -0.75 -14.57 17.56
N PRO A 201 -1.17 -15.22 18.65
CA PRO A 201 -2.59 -15.38 18.95
C PRO A 201 -3.28 -14.04 19.24
N ASP A 202 -2.53 -12.97 19.53
CA ASP A 202 -3.02 -11.62 19.83
C ASP A 202 -3.68 -10.92 18.63
N ILE A 203 -3.33 -11.29 17.40
CA ILE A 203 -3.96 -10.77 16.17
C ILE A 203 -5.14 -11.63 15.70
N LEU A 204 -5.32 -12.84 16.27
CA LEU A 204 -6.36 -13.77 15.84
C LEU A 204 -7.56 -13.67 16.77
N LEU A 205 -8.76 -13.64 16.19
CA LEU A 205 -9.99 -13.75 16.97
C LEU A 205 -10.19 -15.20 17.38
N ALA A 206 -10.13 -15.46 18.67
CA ALA A 206 -10.50 -16.76 19.21
C ALA A 206 -12.02 -16.85 19.27
N SER A 207 -12.57 -17.99 18.87
CA SER A 207 -14.01 -18.23 18.92
C SER A 207 -14.32 -19.62 19.42
N ARG A 208 -15.43 -19.79 20.15
CA ARG A 208 -15.97 -21.10 20.53
C ARG A 208 -17.47 -21.14 20.35
N MET A 209 -18.01 -22.35 20.18
CA MET A 209 -19.45 -22.59 20.29
C MET A 209 -19.82 -22.80 21.76
N VAL A 210 -20.82 -22.08 22.28
CA VAL A 210 -21.42 -22.30 23.60
C VAL A 210 -22.93 -22.27 23.43
N ASP A 211 -23.62 -23.32 23.89
CA ASP A 211 -25.08 -23.42 23.83
C ASP A 211 -25.69 -23.17 22.44
N GLY A 212 -24.95 -23.53 21.38
CA GLY A 212 -25.37 -23.33 20.00
C GLY A 212 -25.05 -21.95 19.42
N GLU A 213 -24.44 -21.05 20.19
CA GLU A 213 -24.04 -19.72 19.75
C GLU A 213 -22.52 -19.58 19.58
N LEU A 214 -22.10 -18.82 18.55
CA LEU A 214 -20.70 -18.48 18.33
C LEU A 214 -20.31 -17.34 19.28
N GLN A 215 -19.49 -17.64 20.28
CA GLN A 215 -18.88 -16.66 21.16
C GLN A 215 -17.48 -16.28 20.64
N LEU A 216 -17.25 -14.98 20.44
CA LEU A 216 -15.93 -14.43 20.16
C LEU A 216 -15.25 -14.03 21.48
N PHE A 217 -14.00 -14.45 21.64
CA PHE A 217 -13.14 -14.01 22.73
C PHE A 217 -12.24 -12.92 22.23
N ILE A 218 -12.52 -11.71 22.70
CA ILE A 218 -11.73 -10.53 22.41
C ILE A 218 -10.94 -10.23 23.68
N SER A 219 -9.62 -10.28 23.58
CA SER A 219 -8.74 -9.85 24.67
C SER A 219 -8.88 -8.34 24.91
N GLU A 220 -8.56 -7.86 26.10
CA GLU A 220 -8.62 -6.43 26.44
C GLU A 220 -7.75 -5.58 25.50
N THR A 221 -6.61 -6.12 25.06
CA THR A 221 -5.72 -5.50 24.06
C THR A 221 -6.37 -5.39 22.68
N GLN A 222 -7.13 -6.41 22.26
CA GLN A 222 -7.89 -6.39 21.00
C GLN A 222 -9.09 -5.44 21.11
N LEU A 223 -9.74 -5.37 22.27
CA LEU A 223 -10.88 -4.49 22.51
C LEU A 223 -10.48 -3.01 22.39
N GLN A 224 -9.29 -2.64 22.91
CA GLN A 224 -8.70 -1.29 22.77
C GLN A 224 -8.32 -0.93 21.33
N SER A 225 -8.18 -1.91 20.43
CA SER A 225 -7.91 -1.66 19.01
C SER A 225 -9.17 -1.54 18.15
N ILE A 226 -10.31 -2.00 18.68
CA ILE A 226 -11.63 -1.99 18.01
C ILE A 226 -12.42 -0.72 18.39
N LEU A 227 -12.18 -0.17 19.59
CA LEU A 227 -12.79 1.06 20.12
C LEU A 227 -11.95 2.30 19.78
#